data_AF-A0A7W1BS77-F1
#
_entry.id   AF-A0A7W1BS77-F1
#
_cell.length_a   1.000
_cell.length_b   1.000
_cell.length_c   1.000
_cell.angle_alpha   90.00
_cell.angle_beta   90.00
_cell.angle_gamma   90.00
#
_symmetry.space_group_name_H-M   'P 1'
#
loop_
_entity.id
_entity.type
_entity.pdbx_description
1 polymer ?
#
loop_
_entity_poly.entity_id
_entity_poly.type
_entity_poly.pdbx_seq_one_letter_code
_entity_poly.pdbx_strand_id
1 'polypeptide(L)' 'MTDQAAVSLLRWLRRQLRQPNPLREHLEAAVENDDPAEARRVLSRIPFTQAQHRHVEGLIARWEKGRDGL' A
#
# COMPACT_ATOMS: atom_id res chain seq x y z
N MET A 1 -3.24 -12.85 8.35
CA MET A 1 -2.83 -11.94 9.45
C MET A 1 -2.27 -10.71 8.77
N THR A 2 -2.91 -9.55 8.87
CA THR A 2 -2.49 -8.37 8.08
C THR A 2 -1.08 -7.94 8.47
N ASP A 3 -0.18 -7.86 7.48
CA ASP A 3 1.23 -7.54 7.73
C ASP A 3 1.41 -6.10 8.26
N GLN A 4 2.38 -5.90 9.14
CA GLN A 4 2.66 -4.59 9.75
C GLN A 4 3.06 -3.54 8.70
N ALA A 5 3.67 -3.94 7.58
CA ALA A 5 4.00 -3.05 6.47
C ALA A 5 2.75 -2.61 5.70
N ALA A 6 1.75 -3.48 5.53
CA ALA A 6 0.47 -3.15 4.91
C ALA A 6 -0.29 -2.09 5.72
N VAL A 7 -0.34 -2.23 7.05
CA VAL A 7 -0.95 -1.23 7.95
C VAL A 7 -0.18 0.10 7.92
N SER A 8 1.15 0.02 7.81
CA SER A 8 2.01 1.21 7.70
C SER A 8 1.77 1.97 6.40
N LEU A 9 1.56 1.25 5.28
CA LEU A 9 1.20 1.81 3.98
C LEU A 9 -0.14 2.57 4.05
N LEU A 10 -1.19 1.95 4.62
CA LEU A 10 -2.48 2.62 4.80
C LEU A 10 -2.38 3.87 5.67
N ARG A 11 -1.62 3.81 6.77
CA ARG A 11 -1.43 4.98 7.65
C ARG A 11 -0.74 6.12 6.92
N TRP A 12 0.29 5.82 6.13
CA TRP A 12 0.99 6.82 5.33
C TRP A 12 0.06 7.42 4.27
N LEU A 13 -0.69 6.59 3.53
CA LEU A 13 -1.66 7.03 2.53
C LEU A 13 -2.74 7.92 3.11
N ARG A 14 -3.35 7.54 4.25
CA ARG A 14 -4.35 8.37 4.94
C ARG A 14 -3.81 9.74 5.35
N ARG A 15 -2.51 9.83 5.62
CA ARG A 15 -1.86 11.12 5.92
C ARG A 15 -1.62 11.97 4.67
N GLN A 16 -1.35 11.35 3.52
CA GLN A 16 -1.14 12.05 2.25
C GLN A 16 -2.46 12.44 1.57
N LEU A 17 -3.45 11.53 1.58
CA LEU A 17 -4.75 11.67 0.94
C LEU A 17 -5.78 11.99 2.01
N ARG A 18 -5.87 13.27 2.38
CA ARG A 18 -6.79 13.76 3.43
C ARG A 18 -8.27 13.57 3.09
N GLN A 19 -8.62 13.42 1.81
CA GLN A 19 -9.99 13.18 1.37
C GLN A 19 -10.20 11.69 1.05
N PRO A 20 -11.37 11.11 1.39
CA PRO A 20 -11.75 9.82 0.86
C PRO A 20 -11.76 9.90 -0.67
N ASN A 21 -11.05 8.98 -1.31
CA ASN A 21 -11.03 8.85 -2.76
C ASN A 21 -11.11 7.36 -3.13
N PRO A 22 -11.61 7.02 -4.33
CA PRO A 22 -11.74 5.62 -4.75
C PRO A 22 -10.44 4.82 -4.65
N LEU A 23 -9.30 5.49 -4.83
CA LEU A 23 -7.97 4.86 -4.70
C LEU A 23 -7.71 4.36 -3.28
N ARG A 24 -8.15 5.10 -2.25
CA ARG A 24 -8.04 4.68 -0.84
C ARG A 24 -8.85 3.42 -0.60
N GLU A 25 -10.08 3.33 -1.12
CA GLU A 25 -10.94 2.16 -0.96
C GLU A 25 -10.34 0.92 -1.64
N HIS A 26 -9.79 1.08 -2.85
CA HIS A 26 -9.08 -0.01 -3.53
C HIS A 26 -7.84 -0.48 -2.75
N LEU A 27 -7.12 0.45 -2.10
CA LEU A 27 -5.98 0.10 -1.26
C LEU A 27 -6.39 -0.58 0.05
N GLU A 28 -7.50 -0.17 0.66
CA GLU A 28 -8.07 -0.84 1.82
C GLU A 28 -8.50 -2.27 1.46
N ALA A 29 -9.19 -2.45 0.33
CA ALA A 29 -9.56 -3.76 -0.20
C ALA A 29 -8.33 -4.63 -0.52
N ALA A 30 -7.28 -4.08 -1.12
CA ALA A 30 -6.05 -4.81 -1.40
C ALA A 30 -5.41 -5.33 -0.11
N VAL A 31 -5.39 -4.54 0.96
CA VAL A 31 -4.85 -4.97 2.25
C VAL A 31 -5.73 -6.02 2.92
N GLU A 32 -7.05 -5.88 2.86
CA GLU A 32 -8.00 -6.86 3.40
C GLU A 32 -7.90 -8.22 2.69
N ASN A 33 -7.66 -8.22 1.39
CA ASN A 33 -7.48 -9.44 0.58
C ASN A 33 -6.03 -9.95 0.56
N ASP A 34 -5.14 -9.33 1.32
CA ASP A 34 -3.71 -9.62 1.34
C ASP A 34 -3.09 -9.58 -0.09
N ASP A 35 -3.47 -8.61 -0.93
CA ASP A 35 -3.06 -8.49 -2.34
C ASP A 35 -2.04 -7.34 -2.57
N PRO A 36 -0.73 -7.61 -2.44
CA PRO A 36 0.30 -6.60 -2.70
C PRO A 36 0.38 -6.17 -4.18
N ALA A 37 -0.04 -7.03 -5.11
CA ALA A 37 -0.01 -6.71 -6.53
C ALA A 37 -1.07 -5.67 -6.89
N GLU A 38 -2.28 -5.79 -6.33
CA GLU A 38 -3.33 -4.79 -6.49
C GLU A 38 -2.94 -3.46 -5.83
N ALA A 39 -2.33 -3.49 -4.63
CA ALA A 39 -1.80 -2.28 -4.02
C ALA A 39 -0.81 -1.55 -4.94
N ARG A 40 0.14 -2.28 -5.55
CA ARG A 40 1.10 -1.72 -6.51
C ARG A 40 0.40 -1.10 -7.73
N ARG A 41 -0.63 -1.78 -8.27
CA ARG A 41 -1.43 -1.25 -9.39
C ARG A 41 -2.13 0.05 -9.03
N VAL A 42 -2.77 0.13 -7.86
CA VAL A 42 -3.46 1.35 -7.42
C VAL A 42 -2.47 2.50 -7.23
N LEU A 43 -1.31 2.23 -6.61
CA LEU A 43 -0.28 3.23 -6.33
C LEU A 43 0.38 3.76 -7.61
N SER A 44 0.51 2.94 -8.66
CA SER A 44 1.02 3.38 -9.97
C SER A 44 0.17 4.47 -10.65
N ARG A 45 -1.10 4.63 -10.22
CA ARG A 45 -2.02 5.64 -10.74
C ARG A 45 -1.89 6.99 -10.02
N ILE A 46 -1.12 7.05 -8.93
CA ILE A 46 -0.96 8.27 -8.12
C ILE A 46 0.34 8.96 -8.54
N PRO A 47 0.33 10.27 -8.85
CA PRO A 47 1.53 11.01 -9.24
C PRO A 47 2.39 11.34 -8.01
N PHE A 48 2.97 10.33 -7.39
CA PHE A 48 3.89 10.50 -6.28
C PHE A 48 5.25 11.04 -6.76
N THR A 49 5.93 11.74 -5.86
CA THR A 49 7.36 12.03 -6.05
C THR A 49 8.17 10.72 -6.05
N GLN A 50 9.35 10.75 -6.66
CA GLN A 50 10.23 9.57 -6.70
C GLN A 50 10.57 9.05 -5.29
N ALA A 51 10.75 9.95 -4.31
CA ALA A 51 11.02 9.57 -2.92
C ALA A 51 9.83 8.83 -2.28
N GLN A 52 8.60 9.30 -2.54
CA GLN A 52 7.38 8.64 -2.07
C GLN A 52 7.18 7.27 -2.75
N HIS A 53 7.44 7.17 -4.06
CA HIS A 53 7.43 5.88 -4.78
C HIS A 53 8.38 4.87 -4.12
N ARG A 54 9.64 5.25 -3.88
CA ARG A 54 10.62 4.35 -3.24
C ARG A 54 10.18 3.91 -1.84
N HIS A 55 9.60 4.82 -1.07
CA HIS A 55 9.10 4.50 0.27
C HIS A 55 7.96 3.47 0.21
N VAL A 56 6.98 3.70 -0.66
CA VAL A 56 5.82 2.85 -0.85
C VAL A 56 6.21 1.47 -1.39
N GLU A 57 7.07 1.41 -2.40
CA GLU A 57 7.59 0.14 -2.93
C GLU A 57 8.33 -0.65 -1.85
N GLY A 58 9.07 0.01 -0.97
CA GLY A 58 9.72 -0.65 0.18
C GLY A 58 8.72 -1.27 1.18
N LEU A 59 7.57 -0.63 1.39
CA LEU A 59 6.50 -1.18 2.23
C LEU A 59 5.84 -2.40 1.57
N ILE A 60 5.55 -2.32 0.26
CA ILE A 60 4.99 -3.45 -0.48
C ILE A 60 5.97 -4.63 -0.51
N ALA A 61 7.25 -4.39 -0.79
CA ALA A 61 8.25 -5.46 -0.83
C ALA A 61 8.42 -6.15 0.53
N ARG A 62 8.28 -5.40 1.64
CA ARG A 62 8.30 -5.99 2.99
C ARG A 62 7.04 -6.82 3.26
N TRP A 63 5.88 -6.32 2.83
CA TRP A 63 4.62 -7.06 2.91
C TRP A 63 4.68 -8.36 2.12
N GLU A 64 5.18 -8.34 0.87
CA GLU A 64 5.42 -9.53 0.04
C GLU A 64 6.31 -10.56 0.77
N LYS A 65 7.45 -10.10 1.33
CA LYS A 65 8.33 -10.98 2.13
C LYS A 65 7.67 -11.56 3.38
N GLY A 66 6.79 -10.80 4.02
CA GLY A 66 6.03 -11.27 5.19
C GLY A 66 5.01 -12.36 4.85
N ARG A 67 4.51 -12.38 3.60
CA ARG A 67 3.61 -13.42 3.08
C ARG A 67 4.35 -14.70 2.71
N ASP A 68 5.50 -14.57 2.04
CA ASP A 68 6.30 -15.72 1.60
C ASP A 68 7.03 -16.44 2.75
N GLY A 69 7.08 -15.81 3.93
CA GLY A 69 7.70 -16.36 5.15
C GLY A 69 6.77 -17.23 6.01
N LEU A 70 5.65 -17.73 5.46
CA LEU A 70 4.64 -18.53 6.16
C LEU A 70 4.56 -19.97 5.64
#